data_AF-A0A354G675-F1
#
_entry.id   AF-A0A354G675-F1
#
_cell.length_a   1.000
_cell.length_b   1.000
_cell.length_c   1.000
_cell.angle_alpha   90.00
_cell.angle_beta   90.00
_cell.angle_gamma   90.00
#
_symmetry.space_group_name_H-M   'P 1'
#
loop_
_entity.id
_entity.type
_entity.pdbx_description
1 polymer ?
#
loop_
_entity_poly.entity_id
_entity_poly.type
_entity_poly.pdbx_seq_one_letter_code
_entity_poly.pdbx_strand_id
1 'polypeptide(L)'
;MKIQGISQGDVVNMKAVFSNHITDGNAPVAKGEKVISEFAKMFNSAIGDVNQLELKSTELANRMAIDPQSVDIHDVQIASEEAEMAILMTKGVVDRVIKAYKEITNLQ
;
A
#
# COMPACT_ATOMS: atom_id res chain seq x y z
N MET A 1 -31.80 16.81 60.36
CA MET A 1 -32.34 16.36 59.05
C MET A 1 -31.17 15.86 58.22
N LYS A 2 -31.05 14.55 58.05
CA LYS A 2 -29.86 13.87 57.50
C LYS A 2 -30.14 13.61 56.01
N ILE A 3 -29.61 14.44 55.10
CA ILE A 3 -29.66 14.15 53.67
C ILE A 3 -28.51 13.20 53.32
N GLN A 4 -28.82 11.90 53.33
CA GLN A 4 -28.03 10.91 52.60
C GLN A 4 -28.52 10.90 51.15
N GLY A 5 -27.58 10.81 50.20
CA GLY A 5 -27.90 10.43 48.82
C GLY A 5 -27.31 11.35 47.77
N ILE A 6 -26.00 11.27 47.56
CA ILE A 6 -25.48 11.35 46.19
C ILE A 6 -25.04 9.94 45.82
N SER A 7 -25.82 9.30 44.95
CA SER A 7 -25.49 8.01 44.36
C SER A 7 -24.16 8.17 43.63
N GLN A 8 -23.11 7.57 44.18
CA GLN A 8 -21.84 7.45 43.49
C GLN A 8 -22.06 6.38 42.41
N GLY A 9 -22.38 6.83 41.19
CA GLY A 9 -22.60 5.94 40.06
C GLY A 9 -21.37 5.07 39.84
N ASP A 10 -21.59 3.76 39.70
CA ASP A 10 -20.53 2.79 39.51
C ASP A 10 -19.91 3.02 38.12
N VAL A 11 -18.63 3.38 38.07
CA VAL A 11 -17.91 3.56 36.79
C VAL A 11 -17.56 2.19 36.23
N VAL A 12 -18.43 1.66 35.39
CA VAL A 12 -18.17 0.41 34.67
C VAL A 12 -17.12 0.66 33.58
N ASN A 13 -15.87 0.33 33.90
CA ASN A 13 -14.81 0.24 32.91
C ASN A 13 -15.07 -0.99 32.03
N MET A 14 -15.67 -0.76 30.87
CA MET A 14 -15.92 -1.77 29.85
C MET A 14 -14.58 -2.32 29.35
N LYS A 15 -14.20 -3.51 29.81
CA LYS A 15 -13.07 -4.24 29.23
C LYS A 15 -13.46 -4.68 27.83
N ALA A 16 -12.67 -4.29 26.82
CA ALA A 16 -12.88 -4.74 25.46
C ALA A 16 -12.83 -6.27 25.39
N VAL A 17 -13.92 -6.87 24.90
CA VAL A 17 -14.05 -8.32 24.70
C VAL A 17 -13.32 -8.81 23.46
N PHE A 18 -12.90 -7.90 22.56
CA PHE A 18 -12.24 -8.23 21.31
C PHE A 18 -10.97 -7.39 21.12
N SER A 19 -9.90 -8.05 20.66
CA SER A 19 -8.56 -7.47 20.51
C SER A 19 -8.46 -6.31 19.51
N ASN A 20 -9.51 -6.08 18.70
CA ASN A 20 -9.53 -5.04 17.66
C ASN A 20 -10.39 -3.83 18.06
N HIS A 21 -10.88 -3.77 19.30
CA HIS A 21 -11.64 -2.64 19.78
C HIS A 21 -10.69 -1.48 20.13
N ILE A 22 -10.86 -0.32 19.50
CA ILE A 22 -10.11 0.89 19.85
C ILE A 22 -10.65 1.39 21.19
N THR A 23 -10.01 0.99 22.29
CA THR A 23 -10.25 1.56 23.61
C THR A 23 -9.40 2.81 23.76
N ASP A 24 -10.08 3.94 23.99
CA ASP A 24 -9.55 5.12 24.66
C ASP A 24 -8.25 5.73 24.10
N GLY A 25 -8.40 6.74 23.22
CA GLY A 25 -7.50 7.90 23.05
C GLY A 25 -6.02 7.70 22.70
N ASN A 26 -5.51 6.47 22.78
CA ASN A 26 -4.10 6.13 22.77
C ASN A 26 -3.82 5.05 21.73
N ALA A 27 -4.58 5.09 20.62
CA ALA A 27 -4.13 4.43 19.40
C ALA A 27 -2.72 4.97 19.11
N PRO A 28 -1.70 4.09 18.96
CA PRO A 28 -0.35 4.55 18.69
C PRO A 28 -0.39 5.30 17.36
N VAL A 29 -0.39 6.62 17.43
CA VAL A 29 -0.21 7.47 16.25
C VAL A 29 1.17 7.13 15.76
N ALA A 30 1.25 6.35 14.68
CA ALA A 30 2.52 6.00 14.07
C ALA A 30 3.25 7.32 13.79
N LYS A 31 4.44 7.50 14.39
CA LYS A 31 5.28 8.68 14.13
C LYS A 31 5.37 8.85 12.62
N GLY A 32 5.12 10.07 12.12
CA GLY A 32 5.08 10.33 10.66
C GLY A 32 6.31 9.81 9.91
N GLU A 33 7.48 9.86 10.54
CA GLU A 33 8.73 9.29 10.03
C GLU A 33 8.67 7.77 9.75
N LYS A 34 8.01 6.99 10.62
CA LYS A 34 7.82 5.54 10.45
C LYS A 34 6.91 5.25 9.25
N VAL A 35 5.82 6.01 9.12
CA VAL A 35 4.87 5.86 8.00
C VAL A 35 5.54 6.19 6.67
N ILE A 36 6.34 7.26 6.61
CA ILE A 36 7.11 7.63 5.41
C ILE A 36 8.12 6.54 5.05
N SER A 37 8.86 6.00 6.03
CA SER A 37 9.81 4.92 5.79
C SER A 37 9.15 3.64 5.29
N GLU A 38 8.00 3.26 5.87
CA GLU A 38 7.23 2.09 5.45
C GLU A 38 6.66 2.25 4.03
N PHE A 39 6.11 3.42 3.71
CA PHE A 39 5.67 3.73 2.35
C PHE A 39 6.84 3.68 1.35
N ALA A 40 7.98 4.28 1.68
CA ALA A 40 9.16 4.26 0.82
C ALA A 40 9.65 2.83 0.55
N LYS A 41 9.65 1.96 1.57
CA LYS A 41 9.99 0.55 1.41
C LYS A 41 9.00 -0.17 0.50
N MET A 42 7.69 -0.03 0.77
CA MET A 42 6.63 -0.63 -0.05
C MET A 42 6.73 -0.16 -1.51
N PHE A 43 6.95 1.13 -1.73
CA PHE A 43 7.08 1.69 -3.08
C PHE A 43 8.31 1.17 -3.82
N ASN A 44 9.46 1.07 -3.16
CA ASN A 44 10.66 0.47 -3.75
C ASN A 44 10.44 -1.01 -4.09
N SER A 45 9.78 -1.76 -3.22
CA SER A 45 9.40 -3.16 -3.51
C SER A 45 8.49 -3.23 -4.73
N ALA A 46 7.45 -2.40 -4.81
CA ALA A 46 6.52 -2.38 -5.93
C ALA A 46 7.21 -2.04 -7.27
N ILE A 47 8.18 -1.12 -7.28
CA ILE A 47 9.01 -0.85 -8.48
C ILE A 47 9.80 -2.10 -8.87
N GLY A 48 10.36 -2.82 -7.89
CA GLY A 48 11.05 -4.08 -8.12
C GLY A 48 10.14 -5.14 -8.74
N ASP A 49 8.90 -5.23 -8.26
CA ASP A 49 7.90 -6.17 -8.77
C ASP A 49 7.51 -5.83 -10.23
N VAL A 50 7.33 -4.53 -10.54
CA VAL A 50 7.06 -4.07 -11.93
C VAL A 50 8.21 -4.43 -12.86
N ASN A 51 9.46 -4.27 -12.41
CA ASN A 51 10.62 -4.68 -13.19
C ASN A 51 10.65 -6.19 -13.43
N GLN A 52 10.25 -7.01 -12.45
CA GLN A 52 10.14 -8.46 -12.65
C GLN A 52 9.06 -8.83 -13.67
N LEU A 53 7.90 -8.15 -13.65
CA LEU A 53 6.83 -8.36 -14.62
C LEU A 53 7.31 -8.03 -16.05
N GLU A 54 8.03 -6.92 -16.22
CA GLU A 54 8.60 -6.52 -17.51
C GLU A 54 9.62 -7.54 -18.03
N LEU A 55 10.56 -7.97 -17.17
CA LEU A 55 11.54 -9.00 -17.51
C LEU A 55 10.88 -10.33 -17.90
N LYS A 56 9.83 -10.74 -17.18
CA LYS A 56 9.07 -11.95 -17.48
C LYS A 56 8.38 -11.85 -18.83
N SER A 57 7.74 -10.72 -19.13
CA SER A 57 7.12 -10.45 -20.43
C SER A 57 8.15 -10.56 -21.56
N THR A 58 9.28 -9.89 -21.41
CA THR A 58 10.39 -9.92 -22.38
C THR A 58 10.95 -11.34 -22.55
N GLU A 59 11.11 -12.09 -21.47
CA GLU A 59 11.58 -13.48 -21.53
C GLU A 59 10.62 -14.38 -22.30
N LEU A 60 9.32 -14.29 -22.04
CA LEU A 60 8.30 -15.07 -22.74
C LEU A 60 8.22 -14.68 -24.22
N ALA A 61 8.28 -13.39 -24.55
CA ALA A 61 8.34 -12.91 -25.92
C ALA A 61 9.58 -13.44 -26.67
N ASN A 62 10.74 -13.43 -26.02
CA ASN A 62 11.98 -13.98 -26.58
C ASN A 62 11.88 -15.49 -26.81
N ARG A 63 11.34 -16.24 -25.84
CA ARG A 63 11.14 -17.69 -25.99
C ARG A 63 10.18 -18.01 -27.13
N MET A 64 9.11 -17.24 -27.28
CA MET A 64 8.17 -17.39 -28.41
C MET A 64 8.85 -17.15 -29.76
N ALA A 65 9.73 -16.15 -29.84
CA ALA A 65 10.45 -15.84 -31.07
C ALA A 65 11.50 -16.92 -31.44
N ILE A 66 12.12 -17.56 -30.46
CA ILE A 66 13.20 -18.56 -30.67
C ILE A 66 12.63 -19.97 -30.83
N ASP A 67 11.66 -20.35 -30.00
CA ASP A 67 11.01 -21.66 -30.01
C ASP A 67 9.50 -21.51 -29.76
N PRO A 68 8.70 -21.32 -30.83
CA PRO A 68 7.27 -21.10 -30.73
C PRO A 68 6.48 -22.28 -30.13
N GLN A 69 7.08 -23.48 -30.03
CA GLN A 69 6.41 -24.63 -29.42
C GLN A 69 6.68 -24.75 -27.92
N SER A 70 7.61 -23.96 -27.38
CA SER A 70 7.99 -23.98 -25.97
C SER A 70 7.09 -23.15 -25.06
N VAL A 71 6.31 -22.20 -25.61
CA VAL A 71 5.48 -21.25 -24.87
C VAL A 71 4.18 -20.96 -25.60
N ASP A 72 3.08 -20.77 -24.86
CA ASP A 72 1.78 -20.38 -25.43
C ASP A 72 1.76 -18.87 -25.73
N ILE A 73 1.18 -18.49 -26.88
CA ILE A 73 1.03 -17.09 -27.28
C ILE A 73 0.12 -16.30 -26.34
N HIS A 74 -0.87 -16.94 -25.73
CA HIS A 74 -1.73 -16.33 -24.73
C HIS A 74 -0.94 -15.96 -23.47
N ASP A 75 0.00 -16.80 -23.03
CA ASP A 75 0.84 -16.50 -21.86
C ASP A 75 1.77 -15.31 -22.12
N VAL A 76 2.32 -15.20 -23.33
CA VAL A 76 3.14 -14.05 -23.74
C VAL A 76 2.30 -12.76 -23.73
N GLN A 77 1.10 -12.82 -24.28
CA GLN A 77 0.19 -11.68 -24.34
C GLN A 77 -0.28 -11.25 -22.95
N ILE A 78 -0.68 -12.20 -22.10
CA ILE A 78 -1.08 -11.93 -20.71
C ILE A 78 0.09 -11.29 -19.96
N ALA A 79 1.30 -11.85 -20.06
CA ALA A 79 2.46 -11.28 -19.40
C ALA A 79 2.79 -9.87 -19.91
N SER A 80 2.58 -9.61 -21.20
CA SER A 80 2.76 -8.28 -21.79
C SER A 80 1.75 -7.27 -21.26
N GLU A 81 0.47 -7.64 -21.19
CA GLU A 81 -0.59 -6.79 -20.65
C GLU A 81 -0.41 -6.54 -19.14
N GLU A 82 -0.01 -7.55 -18.37
CA GLU A 82 0.31 -7.42 -16.94
C GLU A 82 1.46 -6.42 -16.72
N ALA A 83 2.55 -6.54 -17.49
CA ALA A 83 3.68 -5.64 -17.39
C ALA A 83 3.32 -4.20 -17.78
N GLU A 84 2.58 -4.02 -18.88
CA GLU A 84 2.15 -2.70 -19.34
C GLU A 84 1.24 -2.01 -18.32
N MET A 85 0.23 -2.72 -17.80
CA MET A 85 -0.65 -2.18 -16.76
C MET A 85 0.14 -1.81 -15.49
N ALA A 86 1.06 -2.65 -15.05
CA ALA A 86 1.89 -2.39 -13.88
C ALA A 86 2.76 -1.13 -14.04
N ILE A 87 3.34 -0.92 -15.23
CA ILE A 87 4.10 0.29 -15.58
C ILE A 87 3.19 1.51 -15.57
N LEU A 88 2.01 1.44 -16.20
CA LEU A 88 1.06 2.55 -16.26
C LEU A 88 0.61 2.98 -14.86
N MET A 89 0.30 2.01 -13.98
CA MET A 89 -0.04 2.29 -12.59
C MET A 89 1.12 2.96 -11.84
N THR A 90 2.33 2.43 -12.00
CA THR A 90 3.55 2.96 -11.37
C THR A 90 3.83 4.39 -11.83
N LYS A 91 3.72 4.66 -13.13
CA LYS A 91 3.83 6.00 -13.70
C LYS A 91 2.82 6.95 -13.05
N GLY A 92 1.56 6.53 -12.92
CA GLY A 92 0.53 7.34 -12.27
C GLY A 92 0.83 7.69 -10.82
N VAL A 93 1.53 6.84 -10.08
CA VAL A 93 2.00 7.13 -8.72
C VAL A 93 3.17 8.12 -8.76
N VAL A 94 4.18 7.86 -9.60
CA VAL A 94 5.36 8.74 -9.77
C VAL A 94 4.95 10.16 -10.17
N ASP A 95 4.04 10.30 -11.13
CA ASP A 95 3.54 11.60 -11.58
C ASP A 95 2.87 12.38 -10.44
N ARG A 96 2.09 11.69 -9.58
CA ARG A 96 1.47 12.31 -8.39
C ARG A 96 2.50 12.73 -7.35
N VAL A 97 3.53 11.92 -7.12
CA VAL A 97 4.63 12.27 -6.20
C VAL A 97 5.39 13.50 -6.70
N ILE A 98 5.73 13.54 -7.99
CA ILE A 98 6.39 14.70 -8.61
C ILE A 98 5.51 15.95 -8.49
N LYS A 99 4.20 15.80 -8.74
CA LYS A 99 3.24 16.92 -8.60
C LYS A 99 3.18 17.44 -7.16
N ALA A 100 3.05 16.55 -6.17
CA ALA A 100 3.03 16.93 -4.75
C ALA A 100 4.32 17.65 -4.34
N TYR A 101 5.49 17.19 -4.80
CA TYR A 101 6.76 17.86 -4.56
C TYR A 101 6.81 19.28 -5.14
N LYS A 102 6.33 19.45 -6.38
CA LYS A 102 6.22 20.77 -7.03
C LYS A 102 5.25 21.69 -6.28
N GLU A 103 4.11 21.18 -5.83
CA GLU A 103 3.13 21.94 -5.06
C GLU A 103 3.69 22.44 -3.71
N ILE A 104 4.40 21.58 -2.97
CA ILE A 104 5.06 21.98 -1.71
C ILE A 104 6.11 23.05 -1.95
N THR A 105 6.92 22.91 -3.01
CA THR A 105 7.98 23.88 -3.34
C THR A 105 7.40 25.22 -3.81
N ASN A 106 6.31 25.22 -4.56
CA ASN A 106 5.67 26.44 -5.09
C ASN A 106 4.81 27.18 -4.05
N LEU A 107 4.45 26.53 -2.94
CA LEU A 107 3.75 27.16 -1.81
C LEU A 107 4.70 27.96 -0.89
N GLN A 108 6.01 27.85 -1.10
CA GLN A 108 7.05 28.65 -0.43
C GLN A 108 7.31 29.95 -1.22
#